data_AF-R1GPX3-F1
#
_entry.id   AF-R1GPX3-F1
#
_cell.length_a   1.000
_cell.length_b   1.000
_cell.length_c   1.000
_cell.angle_alpha   90.00
_cell.angle_beta   90.00
_cell.angle_gamma   90.00
#
_symmetry.space_group_name_H-M   'P 1'
#
loop_
_entity.id
_entity.type
_entity.pdbx_description
1 polymer ?
#
loop_
_entity_poly.entity_id
_entity_poly.type
_entity_poly.pdbx_seq_one_letter_code
_entity_poly.pdbx_strand_id
1 'polypeptide(L)'
;MNQLITYINAIHRQPGPATITHQQSEHYSEHDESGTLIQHQQTTYWFANGVAICHQIEQDQVPSEQLCAECWISYRVVTSHMPITPPRKLFHNACQEAFWLKMQGIMLAK
;
A
#
# COMPACT_ATOMS: atom_id res chain seq x y z
N MET A 1 -7.06 -20.10 -2.95
CA MET A 1 -6.86 -19.17 -1.81
C MET A 1 -6.76 -17.76 -2.37
N ASN A 2 -7.57 -16.81 -1.92
CA ASN A 2 -7.50 -15.43 -2.42
C ASN A 2 -6.26 -14.76 -1.84
N GLN A 3 -5.45 -14.17 -2.70
CA GLN A 3 -4.17 -13.61 -2.29
C GLN A 3 -4.27 -12.10 -2.23
N LEU A 4 -3.71 -11.50 -1.19
CA LEU A 4 -3.67 -10.04 -1.06
C LEU A 4 -2.99 -9.38 -2.27
N ILE A 5 -1.98 -10.06 -2.84
CA ILE A 5 -1.26 -9.58 -4.02
C ILE A 5 -2.17 -9.32 -5.23
N THR A 6 -3.26 -10.06 -5.38
CA THR A 6 -4.22 -9.84 -6.48
C THR A 6 -4.80 -8.42 -6.44
N TYR A 7 -5.07 -7.90 -5.24
CA TYR A 7 -5.62 -6.56 -5.04
C TYR A 7 -4.52 -5.49 -5.09
N ILE A 8 -3.35 -5.78 -4.52
CA ILE A 8 -2.18 -4.89 -4.61
C ILE A 8 -1.79 -4.67 -6.08
N ASN A 9 -1.85 -5.71 -6.91
CA ASN A 9 -1.59 -5.62 -8.35
C ASN A 9 -2.51 -4.60 -9.04
N ALA A 10 -3.81 -4.63 -8.72
CA ALA A 10 -4.79 -3.68 -9.24
C ALA A 10 -4.57 -2.25 -8.72
N ILE A 11 -4.14 -2.07 -7.46
CA ILE A 11 -3.75 -0.76 -6.91
C ILE A 11 -2.58 -0.16 -7.70
N HIS A 12 -1.63 -1.01 -8.11
CA HIS A 12 -0.52 -0.66 -9.00
C HIS A 12 -0.89 -0.61 -10.50
N ARG A 13 -2.19 -0.55 -10.81
CA ARG A 13 -2.76 -0.40 -12.16
C ARG A 13 -2.33 -1.48 -13.15
N GLN A 14 -2.01 -2.67 -12.66
CA GLN A 14 -1.65 -3.79 -13.49
C GLN A 14 -2.91 -4.55 -13.93
N PRO A 15 -2.89 -5.17 -15.12
CA PRO A 15 -3.99 -6.01 -15.56
C PRO A 15 -4.15 -7.21 -14.61
N GLY A 16 -5.40 -7.57 -14.33
CA GLY A 16 -5.69 -8.67 -13.43
C GLY A 16 -7.19 -8.83 -13.18
N PRO A 17 -7.58 -9.85 -12.37
CA PRO A 17 -8.98 -10.17 -12.12
C PRO A 17 -9.66 -9.23 -11.12
N ALA A 18 -8.89 -8.48 -10.32
CA ALA A 18 -9.44 -7.52 -9.36
C ALA A 18 -9.72 -6.18 -10.04
N THR A 19 -10.96 -5.71 -9.96
CA THR A 19 -11.39 -4.41 -10.52
C THR A 19 -11.74 -3.46 -9.39
N ILE A 20 -11.08 -2.30 -9.34
CA ILE A 20 -11.39 -1.22 -8.40
C ILE A 20 -12.64 -0.49 -8.90
N THR A 21 -13.65 -0.35 -8.04
CA THR A 21 -14.89 0.39 -8.35
C THR A 21 -14.92 1.77 -7.71
N HIS A 22 -14.26 1.92 -6.56
CA HIS A 22 -14.17 3.18 -5.85
C HIS A 22 -12.85 3.27 -5.07
N GLN A 23 -12.37 4.49 -4.86
CA GLN A 23 -11.26 4.77 -3.97
C GLN A 23 -11.50 6.10 -3.25
N GLN A 24 -11.04 6.18 -2.01
CA GLN A 24 -11.11 7.38 -1.18
C GLN A 24 -9.76 7.56 -0.50
N SER A 25 -9.20 8.76 -0.62
CA SER A 25 -7.91 9.09 0.00
C SER A 25 -8.07 10.16 1.06
N GLU A 26 -7.34 9.99 2.14
CA GLU A 26 -7.21 10.90 3.26
C GLU A 26 -5.73 11.19 3.45
N HIS A 27 -5.41 12.45 3.69
CA HIS A 27 -4.06 12.92 3.93
C HIS A 27 -4.08 13.79 5.16
N TYR A 28 -3.13 13.56 6.06
CA TYR A 28 -2.90 14.41 7.20
C TYR A 28 -1.42 14.44 7.53
N SER A 29 -1.04 15.38 8.39
CA SER A 29 0.33 15.49 8.86
C SER A 29 0.33 15.84 10.33
N GLU A 30 1.31 15.32 11.03
CA GLU A 30 1.54 15.58 12.44
C GLU A 30 3.04 15.78 12.70
N HIS A 31 3.37 16.27 13.88
CA HIS A 31 4.76 16.36 14.31
C HIS A 31 5.01 15.30 15.37
N ASP A 32 6.13 14.59 15.25
CA ASP A 32 6.58 13.66 16.28
C ASP A 32 7.11 14.40 17.53
N GLU A 33 7.58 13.64 18.52
CA GLU A 33 8.16 14.19 19.75
C GLU A 33 9.42 15.04 19.50
N SER A 34 10.10 14.83 18.38
CA SER A 34 11.31 15.56 17.96
C SER A 34 10.99 16.82 17.14
N GLY A 35 9.72 17.06 16.81
CA GLY A 35 9.29 18.14 15.92
C GLY A 35 9.47 17.81 14.43
N THR A 36 9.73 16.55 14.08
CA THR A 36 9.76 16.06 12.70
C THR A 36 8.36 16.01 12.14
N LEU A 37 8.13 16.61 10.97
CA LEU A 37 6.86 16.50 10.27
C LEU A 37 6.71 15.09 9.68
N ILE A 38 5.67 14.37 10.09
CA ILE A 38 5.27 13.08 9.54
C ILE A 38 4.09 13.31 8.59
N GLN A 39 4.20 12.79 7.37
CA GLN A 39 3.09 12.77 6.41
C GLN A 39 2.43 11.40 6.41
N HIS A 40 1.10 11.37 6.54
CA HIS A 40 0.30 10.17 6.41
C HIS A 40 -0.61 10.29 5.20
N GLN A 41 -0.59 9.26 4.37
CA GLN A 41 -1.54 9.06 3.29
C GLN A 41 -2.24 7.72 3.52
N GLN A 42 -3.56 7.75 3.50
CA GLN A 42 -4.40 6.57 3.58
C GLN A 42 -5.35 6.54 2.40
N THR A 43 -5.32 5.48 1.60
CA THR A 43 -6.29 5.25 0.53
C THR A 43 -7.01 3.93 0.76
N THR A 44 -8.34 3.98 0.88
CA THR A 44 -9.17 2.78 0.85
C THR A 44 -9.63 2.52 -0.58
N TYR A 45 -9.47 1.28 -1.04
CA TYR A 45 -9.86 0.79 -2.35
C TYR A 45 -10.97 -0.24 -2.21
N TRP A 46 -12.09 -0.01 -2.87
CA TRP A 46 -13.21 -0.96 -2.95
C TRP A 46 -13.20 -1.66 -4.30
N PHE A 47 -13.40 -2.96 -4.26
CA PHE A 47 -13.35 -3.83 -5.43
C PHE A 47 -14.74 -4.34 -5.80
N ALA A 48 -14.94 -4.66 -7.09
CA ALA A 48 -16.22 -5.12 -7.63
C ALA A 48 -16.76 -6.40 -6.97
N ASN A 49 -15.88 -7.21 -6.37
CA ASN A 49 -16.26 -8.40 -5.62
C ASN A 49 -16.58 -8.11 -4.14
N GLY A 50 -16.70 -6.85 -3.73
CA GLY A 50 -17.03 -6.47 -2.36
C GLY A 50 -15.87 -6.54 -1.36
N VAL A 51 -14.64 -6.75 -1.83
CA VAL A 51 -13.44 -6.63 -0.99
C VAL A 51 -13.03 -5.17 -0.86
N ALA A 52 -12.55 -4.77 0.32
CA ALA A 52 -11.95 -3.47 0.57
C ALA A 52 -10.53 -3.62 1.12
N ILE A 53 -9.56 -2.93 0.52
CA ILE A 53 -8.16 -2.88 0.95
C ILE A 53 -7.81 -1.44 1.35
N CYS A 54 -7.20 -1.28 2.52
CA CYS A 54 -6.59 -0.03 2.94
C CYS A 54 -5.09 -0.06 2.62
N HIS A 55 -4.63 0.95 1.90
CA HIS A 55 -3.24 1.24 1.62
C HIS A 55 -2.82 2.47 2.42
N GLN A 56 -1.80 2.34 3.26
CA GLN A 56 -1.26 3.43 4.08
C GLN A 56 0.20 3.65 3.76
N ILE A 57 0.60 4.91 3.67
CA ILE A 57 1.98 5.36 3.57
C ILE A 57 2.20 6.38 4.67
N GLU A 58 3.27 6.19 5.44
CA GLU A 58 3.73 7.12 6.46
C GLU A 58 5.21 7.44 6.21
N GLN A 59 5.54 8.73 6.19
CA GLN A 59 6.87 9.19 5.82
C GLN A 59 7.30 10.42 6.62
N ASP A 60 8.45 10.30 7.26
CA ASP A 60 9.16 11.38 7.90
C ASP A 60 9.69 12.36 6.85
N GLN A 61 9.38 13.65 6.99
CA GLN A 61 9.86 14.70 6.11
C GLN A 61 11.26 15.18 6.50
N VAL A 62 12.20 14.24 6.57
CA VAL A 62 13.61 14.49 6.81
C VAL A 62 14.42 14.29 5.53
N PRO A 63 15.46 15.11 5.28
CA PRO A 63 16.42 14.82 4.22
C PRO A 63 17.06 13.45 4.44
N SER A 64 17.06 12.61 3.41
CA SER A 64 17.73 11.31 3.43
C SER A 64 18.71 11.21 2.27
N GLU A 65 19.94 10.80 2.57
CA GLU A 65 20.97 10.47 1.57
C GLU A 65 20.85 9.01 1.09
N GLN A 66 19.92 8.24 1.64
CA GLN A 66 19.70 6.85 1.25
C GLN A 66 18.98 6.78 -0.10
N LEU A 67 19.37 5.79 -0.92
CA LEU A 67 18.67 5.50 -2.18
C LEU A 67 17.17 5.23 -1.99
N CYS A 68 16.82 4.67 -0.84
CA CYS A 68 15.46 4.36 -0.45
C CYS A 68 15.24 4.96 0.93
N ALA A 69 14.68 6.18 0.98
CA ALA A 69 14.30 6.79 2.23
C ALA A 69 13.33 5.87 3.01
N GLU A 70 13.41 5.94 4.32
CA GLU A 70 12.50 5.21 5.19
C GLU A 70 11.06 5.70 4.97
N CYS A 71 10.15 4.76 4.75
CA CYS A 71 8.71 5.03 4.72
C CYS A 71 7.94 3.76 5.05
N TRP A 72 6.90 3.89 5.86
CA TRP A 72 6.07 2.79 6.30
C TRP A 72 4.92 2.61 5.32
N ILE A 73 4.96 1.54 4.53
CA ILE A 73 3.95 1.21 3.51
C ILE A 73 3.19 -0.03 3.97
N SER A 74 1.87 0.05 4.08
CA SER A 74 1.06 -1.11 4.49
C SER A 74 -0.19 -1.31 3.64
N TYR A 75 -0.49 -2.58 3.37
CA TYR A 75 -1.71 -3.05 2.72
C TYR A 75 -2.47 -3.93 3.69
N ARG A 76 -3.75 -3.64 3.92
CA ARG A 76 -4.58 -4.36 4.89
C ARG A 76 -5.97 -4.64 4.34
N VAL A 77 -6.46 -5.86 4.56
CA VAL A 77 -7.86 -6.20 4.30
C VAL A 77 -8.75 -5.50 5.32
N VAL A 78 -9.66 -4.63 4.86
CA VAL A 78 -10.64 -3.92 5.68
C VAL A 78 -11.94 -4.70 5.74
N THR A 79 -12.40 -5.20 4.60
CA THR A 79 -13.65 -5.97 4.49
C THR A 79 -13.47 -7.03 3.43
N SER A 80 -13.96 -8.24 3.72
CA SER A 80 -14.01 -9.34 2.76
C SER A 80 -15.04 -10.36 3.20
N HIS A 81 -15.77 -10.93 2.24
CA HIS A 81 -16.68 -12.06 2.46
C HIS A 81 -15.97 -13.43 2.33
N MET A 82 -14.67 -13.42 1.99
CA MET A 82 -13.83 -14.60 1.80
C MET A 82 -12.46 -14.43 2.47
N PRO A 83 -11.78 -15.50 2.90
CA PRO A 83 -10.43 -15.36 3.45
C PRO A 83 -9.45 -14.87 2.38
N ILE A 84 -8.67 -13.85 2.73
CA ILE A 84 -7.55 -13.32 1.94
C ILE A 84 -6.28 -13.50 2.76
N THR A 85 -5.25 -14.07 2.13
CA THR A 85 -3.98 -14.39 2.80
C THR A 85 -2.81 -13.78 2.03
N PRO A 86 -1.85 -13.14 2.72
CA PRO A 86 -1.96 -12.69 4.12
C PRO A 86 -3.03 -11.58 4.27
N PRO A 87 -3.57 -11.34 5.48
CA PRO A 87 -4.54 -10.25 5.71
C PRO A 87 -3.88 -8.86 5.73
N ARG A 88 -2.55 -8.81 5.92
CA ARG A 88 -1.74 -7.58 5.92
C ARG A 88 -0.37 -7.84 5.32
N LYS A 89 0.18 -6.83 4.63
CA LYS A 89 1.57 -6.74 4.19
C LYS A 89 2.15 -5.38 4.59
N LEU A 90 3.39 -5.35 5.07
CA LEU A 90 4.11 -4.15 5.52
C LEU A 90 5.49 -4.08 4.85
N PHE A 91 5.94 -2.88 4.54
CA PHE A 91 7.29 -2.54 4.06
C PHE A 91 7.79 -1.29 4.78
N HIS A 92 9.11 -1.17 4.95
CA HIS A 92 9.75 -0.03 5.63
C HIS A 92 10.44 0.95 4.66
N ASN A 93 10.33 0.68 3.36
CA ASN A 93 10.66 1.63 2.31
C ASN A 93 10.07 1.16 0.97
N ALA A 94 10.03 2.07 0.00
CA ALA A 94 9.55 1.79 -1.36
C ALA A 94 10.36 0.69 -2.10
N CYS A 95 11.64 0.53 -1.79
CA CYS A 95 12.47 -0.48 -2.45
C CYS A 95 12.13 -1.91 -2.00
N GLN A 96 11.81 -2.11 -0.72
CA GLN A 96 11.30 -3.39 -0.22
C GLN A 96 9.99 -3.78 -0.90
N GLU A 97 9.08 -2.81 -1.07
CA GLU A 97 7.83 -3.03 -1.79
C GLU A 97 8.09 -3.39 -3.25
N ALA A 98 8.85 -2.55 -3.97
CA ALA A 98 9.15 -2.76 -5.39
C ALA A 98 9.85 -4.10 -5.65
N PHE A 99 10.81 -4.47 -4.80
CA PHE A 99 11.46 -5.77 -4.88
C PHE A 99 10.47 -6.91 -4.63
N TRP A 100 9.60 -6.80 -3.63
CA TRP A 100 8.60 -7.82 -3.36
C TRP A 100 7.62 -7.97 -4.52
N LEU A 101 7.11 -6.88 -5.09
CA LEU A 101 6.24 -6.89 -6.28
C LEU A 101 6.93 -7.58 -7.47
N LYS A 102 8.20 -7.27 -7.71
CA LYS A 102 9.01 -7.94 -8.73
C LYS A 102 9.09 -9.45 -8.50
N MET A 103 9.28 -9.88 -7.24
CA MET A 103 9.28 -11.31 -6.88
C MET A 103 7.90 -11.97 -7.06
N GLN A 104 6.82 -11.20 -7.10
CA GLN A 104 5.47 -11.68 -7.44
C GLN A 104 5.18 -11.65 -8.95
N GLY A 105 6.16 -11.29 -9.78
CA GLY A 105 6.00 -11.17 -11.24
C GLY A 105 5.33 -9.86 -11.68
N ILE A 106 5.20 -8.88 -10.78
CA ILE A 106 4.62 -7.58 -11.08
C ILE A 106 5.73 -6.61 -11.48
N MET A 107 5.67 -6.09 -12.70
CA MET A 107 6.59 -5.07 -13.19
C MET A 107 5.91 -3.71 -13.15
N LEU A 108 6.30 -2.88 -12.18
CA LEU A 108 5.89 -1.48 -12.18
C LEU A 108 6.52 -0.79 -13.39
N ALA A 109 5.69 -0.09 -14.18
CA ALA A 109 6.19 0.79 -15.23
C ALA A 109 7.01 1.90 -14.55
N LYS A 110 8.21 2.17 -15.09
CA LYS A 110 9.05 3.29 -14.67
C LYS A 110 8.45 4.63 -15.13
#